data_AF-A0A8J7A6T3-F1
#
_entry.id   AF-A0A8J7A6T3-F1
#
_cell.length_a   1.000
_cell.length_b   1.000
_cell.length_c   1.000
_cell.angle_alpha   90.00
_cell.angle_beta   90.00
_cell.angle_gamma   90.00
#
_symmetry.space_group_name_H-M   'P 1'
#
loop_
_entity.id
_entity.type
_entity.pdbx_description
1 polymer ?
#
loop_
_entity_poly.entity_id
_entity_poly.type
_entity_poly.pdbx_seq_one_letter_code
_entity_poly.pdbx_strand_id
1 'polypeptide(L)'
;MELQAIREKLQSLKAEPPESEALPWSPSQLEQFGAAQSASPPFMVAENAAAISALKQRSSQAAIPSAALRATPTVPAERIIAQATAQLQGQIDQVNRLSQQQAAALSALRTLATRAETDLLDRGLWTHPATAAIAQFCRECESAAIPQVNCDLTGQLELSYRTVDFYQAEYDAADNAQALRERSMGFSHRPFAQPLSPAMSRRSSSRRWPSAFSQARQLWEKCLRSRLRPKRPARKSQTGRRPKPAAFTWLDGAIWFSGAAIVRLGVDLVLQAYPVLWLPAVMVVLTLIAIALYRTLLTPYPSAGLSYRLLIAIAGVLVGGLI
;
A
#
# COMPACT_ATOMS: atom_id res chain seq x y z
N MET A 1 -12.49 -43.19 -0.45
CA MET A 1 -13.04 -43.41 -1.81
C MET A 1 -13.01 -42.15 -2.69
N GLU A 2 -12.72 -40.95 -2.18
CA GLU A 2 -12.73 -39.72 -3.01
C GLU A 2 -11.47 -39.50 -3.89
N LEU A 3 -10.34 -40.11 -3.55
CA LEU A 3 -9.10 -39.96 -4.33
C LEU A 3 -9.14 -40.67 -5.69
N GLN A 4 -10.00 -41.68 -5.88
CA GLN A 4 -10.21 -42.32 -7.18
C GLN A 4 -11.02 -41.42 -8.13
N ALA A 5 -12.02 -40.71 -7.62
CA ALA A 5 -12.83 -39.78 -8.41
C ALA A 5 -12.01 -38.61 -8.98
N ILE A 6 -11.04 -38.10 -8.22
CA ILE A 6 -10.15 -37.03 -8.69
C ILE A 6 -9.19 -37.53 -9.77
N ARG A 7 -8.76 -38.80 -9.68
CA ARG A 7 -7.83 -39.40 -10.64
C ARG A 7 -8.50 -39.66 -11.99
N GLU A 8 -9.75 -40.10 -12.00
CA GLU A 8 -10.52 -40.25 -13.23
C GLU A 8 -10.83 -38.91 -13.90
N LYS A 9 -11.15 -37.87 -13.11
CA LYS A 9 -11.41 -36.52 -13.63
C LYS A 9 -10.18 -35.86 -14.28
N LEU A 10 -8.98 -36.18 -13.79
CA LEU A 10 -7.74 -35.71 -14.41
C LEU A 10 -7.35 -36.51 -15.66
N GLN A 11 -7.78 -37.77 -15.75
CA GLN A 11 -7.57 -38.58 -16.96
C GLN A 11 -8.54 -38.18 -18.08
N SER A 12 -9.78 -37.79 -17.77
CA SER A 12 -10.71 -37.30 -18.79
C SER A 12 -10.26 -36.00 -19.44
N LEU A 13 -9.60 -35.10 -18.70
CA LEU A 13 -9.08 -33.83 -19.23
C LEU A 13 -7.81 -33.98 -20.08
N LYS A 14 -7.16 -35.15 -20.07
CA LYS A 14 -5.92 -35.39 -20.83
C LYS A 14 -6.18 -36.05 -22.19
N ALA A 15 -7.40 -36.51 -22.44
CA ALA A 15 -7.77 -37.24 -23.66
C ALA A 15 -8.47 -36.39 -24.72
N GLU A 16 -8.63 -35.08 -24.50
CA GLU A 16 -9.22 -34.17 -25.48
C GLU A 16 -8.13 -33.72 -26.48
N PRO A 17 -8.17 -34.19 -27.74
CA PRO A 17 -7.19 -33.79 -28.75
C PRO A 17 -7.40 -32.31 -29.11
N PRO A 18 -6.33 -31.58 -29.52
CA PRO A 18 -6.47 -30.21 -29.94
C PRO A 18 -7.31 -30.17 -31.21
N GLU A 19 -8.58 -29.80 -31.08
CA GLU A 19 -9.33 -29.28 -32.22
C GLU A 19 -8.54 -28.09 -32.75
N SER A 20 -8.14 -28.23 -34.01
CA SER A 20 -7.48 -27.20 -34.79
C SER A 20 -8.31 -25.92 -34.77
N GLU A 21 -7.95 -25.00 -33.87
CA GLU A 21 -8.41 -23.62 -33.83
C GLU A 21 -8.09 -22.96 -35.19
N ALA A 22 -9.10 -22.95 -36.05
CA ALA A 22 -9.12 -22.10 -37.22
C ALA A 22 -9.00 -20.64 -36.75
N LEU A 23 -7.93 -19.98 -37.19
CA LEU A 23 -7.66 -18.56 -37.01
C LEU A 23 -8.92 -17.72 -37.34
N PRO A 24 -9.52 -16.99 -36.38
CA PRO A 24 -10.77 -16.26 -36.59
C PRO A 24 -10.62 -14.91 -37.32
N TRP A 25 -9.48 -14.64 -37.96
CA TRP A 25 -9.17 -13.32 -38.51
C TRP A 25 -9.09 -13.40 -40.03
N SER A 26 -10.22 -13.72 -40.69
CA SER A 26 -10.34 -13.52 -42.13
C SER A 26 -10.67 -12.03 -42.41
N PRO A 27 -10.00 -11.36 -43.38
CA PRO A 27 -10.16 -9.93 -43.61
C PRO A 27 -11.51 -9.52 -44.23
N SER A 28 -12.40 -10.48 -44.52
CA SER A 28 -13.58 -10.27 -45.35
C SER A 28 -14.86 -9.89 -44.59
N GLN A 29 -14.85 -9.84 -43.24
CA GLN A 29 -16.02 -9.36 -42.47
C GLN A 29 -16.06 -7.84 -42.25
N LEU A 30 -14.97 -7.11 -42.52
CA LEU A 30 -14.88 -5.68 -42.23
C LEU A 30 -15.60 -4.78 -43.25
N GLU A 31 -15.90 -5.28 -44.45
CA GLU A 31 -16.67 -4.50 -45.44
C GLU A 31 -18.20 -4.64 -45.28
N GLN A 32 -18.69 -5.64 -44.54
CA GLN A 32 -20.14 -5.86 -44.39
C GLN A 32 -20.77 -5.05 -43.24
N PHE A 33 -19.96 -4.44 -42.36
CA PHE A 33 -20.44 -3.58 -41.27
C PHE A 33 -20.51 -2.08 -41.64
N GLY A 34 -20.07 -1.69 -42.84
CA GLY A 34 -20.02 -0.29 -43.28
C GLY A 34 -21.36 0.33 -43.71
N ALA A 35 -22.41 -0.47 -43.92
CA ALA A 35 -23.69 0.04 -44.48
C ALA A 35 -24.87 0.07 -43.49
N ALA A 36 -24.68 -0.30 -42.21
CA ALA A 36 -25.77 -0.40 -41.23
C ALA A 36 -25.53 0.34 -39.90
N GLN A 37 -24.60 1.30 -39.86
CA GLN A 37 -24.35 2.12 -38.66
C GLN A 37 -25.19 3.40 -38.67
N SER A 38 -26.46 3.26 -38.29
CA SER A 38 -27.29 4.35 -37.76
C SER A 38 -28.35 3.87 -36.76
N ALA A 39 -28.14 2.72 -36.13
CA ALA A 39 -28.97 2.24 -35.03
C ALA A 39 -28.11 1.64 -33.92
N SER A 40 -27.90 2.41 -32.85
CA SER A 40 -27.28 1.94 -31.60
C SER A 40 -28.04 0.73 -31.03
N PRO A 41 -27.40 -0.37 -30.62
CA PRO A 41 -28.10 -1.47 -29.97
C PRO A 41 -28.51 -1.08 -28.54
N PRO A 42 -29.80 -1.15 -28.17
CA PRO A 42 -30.31 -0.77 -26.84
C PRO A 42 -30.11 -1.85 -25.75
N PHE A 43 -29.36 -2.92 -26.03
CA PHE A 43 -29.51 -4.17 -25.27
C PHE A 43 -28.83 -4.17 -23.88
N MET A 44 -27.74 -3.43 -23.65
CA MET A 44 -27.06 -3.43 -22.34
C MET A 44 -27.60 -2.42 -21.32
N VAL A 45 -28.36 -1.42 -21.76
CA VAL A 45 -29.02 -0.48 -20.83
C VAL A 45 -30.27 -1.11 -20.20
N ALA A 46 -30.97 -1.96 -20.95
CA ALA A 46 -32.20 -2.60 -20.49
C ALA A 46 -31.95 -3.65 -19.38
N GLU A 47 -30.88 -4.42 -19.47
CA GLU A 47 -30.56 -5.46 -18.48
C GLU A 47 -30.15 -4.85 -17.13
N ASN A 48 -29.38 -3.76 -17.15
CA ASN A 48 -29.03 -3.01 -15.95
C ASN A 48 -30.25 -2.31 -15.32
N ALA A 49 -31.18 -1.79 -16.13
CA ALA A 49 -32.42 -1.19 -15.63
C ALA A 49 -33.34 -2.22 -14.96
N ALA A 50 -33.39 -3.44 -15.49
CA ALA A 50 -34.16 -4.56 -14.90
C ALA A 50 -33.56 -5.05 -13.58
N ALA A 51 -32.23 -5.10 -13.46
CA ALA A 51 -31.56 -5.46 -12.22
C ALA A 51 -31.80 -4.41 -11.11
N ILE A 52 -31.78 -3.12 -11.46
CA ILE A 52 -32.02 -2.02 -10.51
C ILE A 52 -33.48 -1.99 -10.03
N SER A 53 -34.45 -2.24 -10.90
CA SER A 53 -35.87 -2.26 -10.53
C SER A 53 -36.23 -3.46 -9.64
N ALA A 54 -35.64 -4.63 -9.90
CA ALA A 54 -35.82 -5.82 -9.06
C ALA A 54 -35.27 -5.63 -7.63
N LEU A 55 -34.13 -4.94 -7.48
CA LEU A 55 -33.54 -4.61 -6.18
C LEU A 55 -34.41 -3.60 -5.40
N LYS A 56 -34.97 -2.61 -6.10
CA LYS A 56 -35.89 -1.63 -5.51
C LYS A 56 -37.19 -2.28 -5.05
N GLN A 57 -37.74 -3.22 -5.81
CA GLN A 57 -38.97 -3.95 -5.48
C GLN A 57 -38.81 -4.90 -4.29
N ARG A 58 -37.64 -5.54 -4.13
CA ARG A 58 -37.32 -6.32 -2.91
C ARG A 58 -37.16 -5.45 -1.67
N SER A 59 -36.62 -4.25 -1.81
CA SER A 59 -36.45 -3.33 -0.67
C SER A 59 -37.79 -2.81 -0.13
N SER A 60 -38.80 -2.62 -0.99
CA SER A 60 -40.12 -2.13 -0.59
C SER A 60 -41.05 -3.23 -0.03
N GLN A 61 -40.84 -4.50 -0.38
CA GLN A 61 -41.63 -5.62 0.17
C GLN A 61 -41.21 -6.05 1.59
N ALA A 62 -40.09 -5.57 2.13
CA ALA A 62 -39.68 -5.82 3.51
C ALA A 62 -40.37 -4.89 4.55
N ALA A 63 -41.36 -4.09 4.13
CA ALA A 63 -42.18 -3.28 5.02
C ALA A 63 -43.16 -4.18 5.80
N ILE A 64 -42.77 -4.54 7.02
CA ILE A 64 -43.55 -5.36 7.95
C ILE A 64 -44.85 -4.63 8.35
N PRO A 65 -46.02 -5.30 8.36
CA PRO A 65 -47.29 -4.70 8.78
C PRO A 65 -47.24 -4.29 10.25
N SER A 66 -47.36 -2.98 10.47
CA SER A 66 -47.39 -2.33 11.79
C SER A 66 -48.80 -2.36 12.36
N ALA A 67 -49.25 -3.51 12.87
CA ALA A 67 -50.47 -3.58 13.66
C ALA A 67 -50.34 -4.66 14.72
N ALA A 68 -50.54 -4.27 15.98
CA ALA A 68 -50.55 -5.10 17.18
C ALA A 68 -49.18 -5.53 17.74
N LEU A 69 -48.61 -4.70 18.63
CA LEU A 69 -47.95 -5.16 19.86
C LEU A 69 -47.82 -3.99 20.83
N ARG A 70 -48.84 -3.85 21.69
CA ARG A 70 -48.75 -3.11 22.96
C ARG A 70 -47.95 -3.97 23.94
N ALA A 71 -47.04 -3.30 24.68
CA ALA A 71 -46.15 -3.79 25.74
C ALA A 71 -44.88 -4.53 25.27
N THR A 72 -43.76 -3.80 25.20
CA THR A 72 -42.43 -4.33 24.80
C THR A 72 -41.35 -4.05 25.85
N PRO A 73 -40.52 -5.05 26.20
CA PRO A 73 -39.26 -4.84 26.92
C PRO A 73 -38.25 -4.12 26.01
N THR A 74 -37.51 -3.17 26.57
CA THR A 74 -36.65 -2.15 25.94
C THR A 74 -35.34 -2.68 25.30
N VAL A 75 -35.33 -3.91 24.80
CA VAL A 75 -34.21 -4.46 24.01
C VAL A 75 -34.75 -5.11 22.74
N PRO A 76 -34.91 -4.35 21.64
CA PRO A 76 -34.44 -4.87 20.34
C PRO A 76 -34.04 -3.84 19.27
N ALA A 77 -34.14 -2.53 19.48
CA ALA A 77 -33.89 -1.55 18.41
C ALA A 77 -32.41 -1.45 18.03
N GLU A 78 -31.51 -1.44 19.03
CA GLU A 78 -30.07 -1.35 18.81
C GLU A 78 -29.52 -2.57 18.04
N ARG A 79 -30.05 -3.76 18.29
CA ARG A 79 -29.61 -4.98 17.57
C ARG A 79 -30.00 -4.94 16.10
N ILE A 80 -31.19 -4.44 15.78
CA ILE A 80 -31.66 -4.28 14.39
C ILE A 80 -30.78 -3.24 13.67
N ILE A 81 -30.48 -2.10 14.32
CA ILE A 81 -29.60 -1.06 13.76
C ILE A 81 -28.17 -1.60 13.57
N ALA A 82 -27.63 -2.32 14.55
CA ALA A 82 -26.30 -2.93 14.45
C ALA A 82 -26.23 -3.97 13.33
N GLN A 83 -27.28 -4.78 13.13
CA GLN A 83 -27.33 -5.75 12.04
C GLN A 83 -27.45 -5.07 10.67
N ALA A 84 -28.31 -4.06 10.54
CA ALA A 84 -28.48 -3.31 9.29
C ALA A 84 -27.20 -2.57 8.89
N THR A 85 -26.51 -1.95 9.85
CA THR A 85 -25.22 -1.27 9.61
C THR A 85 -24.12 -2.25 9.23
N ALA A 86 -24.07 -3.43 9.86
CA ALA A 86 -23.12 -4.49 9.47
C ALA A 86 -23.37 -5.01 8.05
N GLN A 87 -24.64 -5.22 7.68
CA GLN A 87 -25.00 -5.64 6.31
C GLN A 87 -24.62 -4.58 5.28
N LEU A 88 -24.89 -3.31 5.58
CA LEU A 88 -24.57 -2.19 4.72
C LEU A 88 -23.06 -2.04 4.54
N GLN A 89 -22.27 -2.20 5.61
CA GLN A 89 -20.80 -2.20 5.53
C GLN A 89 -20.29 -3.31 4.62
N GLY A 90 -20.87 -4.51 4.71
CA GLY A 90 -20.54 -5.63 3.81
C GLY A 90 -20.80 -5.31 2.33
N GLN A 91 -21.91 -4.62 2.03
CA GLN A 91 -22.22 -4.17 0.67
C GLN A 91 -21.26 -3.09 0.17
N ILE A 92 -20.86 -2.15 1.03
CA ILE A 92 -19.86 -1.13 0.71
C ILE A 92 -18.51 -1.76 0.36
N ASP A 93 -18.08 -2.72 1.18
CA ASP A 93 -16.83 -3.43 0.95
C ASP A 93 -16.87 -4.20 -0.38
N GLN A 94 -18.03 -4.78 -0.74
CA GLN A 94 -18.24 -5.42 -2.03
C GLN A 94 -18.15 -4.45 -3.20
N VAL A 95 -18.83 -3.29 -3.13
CA VAL A 95 -18.76 -2.24 -4.16
C VAL A 95 -17.32 -1.78 -4.32
N ASN A 96 -16.61 -1.52 -3.23
CA ASN A 96 -15.23 -1.07 -3.28
C ASN A 96 -14.28 -2.12 -3.88
N ARG A 97 -14.51 -3.41 -3.64
CA ARG A 97 -13.76 -4.49 -4.32
C ARG A 97 -14.03 -4.52 -5.81
N LEU A 98 -15.28 -4.38 -6.25
CA LEU A 98 -15.63 -4.34 -7.68
C LEU A 98 -15.00 -3.11 -8.35
N SER A 99 -15.05 -1.95 -7.71
CA SER A 99 -14.39 -0.74 -8.17
C SER A 99 -12.88 -0.92 -8.32
N GLN A 100 -12.23 -1.62 -7.39
CA GLN A 100 -10.80 -1.95 -7.50
C GLN A 100 -10.52 -2.92 -8.66
N GLN A 101 -11.37 -3.93 -8.87
CA GLN A 101 -11.26 -4.85 -9.99
C GLN A 101 -11.44 -4.13 -11.34
N GLN A 102 -12.40 -3.22 -11.45
CA GLN A 102 -12.60 -2.38 -12.63
C GLN A 102 -11.38 -1.49 -12.90
N ALA A 103 -10.81 -0.87 -11.85
CA ALA A 103 -9.60 -0.08 -11.98
C ALA A 103 -8.42 -0.91 -12.53
N ALA A 104 -8.23 -2.12 -11.98
CA ALA A 104 -7.19 -3.03 -12.44
C ALA A 104 -7.42 -3.45 -13.90
N ALA A 105 -8.65 -3.81 -14.27
CA ALA A 105 -9.00 -4.20 -15.64
C ALA A 105 -8.76 -3.06 -16.65
N LEU A 106 -9.19 -1.83 -16.32
CA LEU A 106 -8.95 -0.66 -17.17
C LEU A 106 -7.45 -0.37 -17.34
N SER A 107 -6.66 -0.50 -16.27
CA SER A 107 -5.20 -0.31 -16.35
C SER A 107 -4.51 -1.37 -17.22
N ALA A 108 -4.98 -2.62 -17.16
CA ALA A 108 -4.48 -3.69 -18.01
C ALA A 108 -4.84 -3.46 -19.48
N LEU A 109 -6.09 -3.07 -19.77
CA LEU A 109 -6.53 -2.74 -21.13
C LEU A 109 -5.74 -1.59 -21.73
N ARG A 110 -5.46 -0.52 -20.96
CA ARG A 110 -4.59 0.58 -21.41
C ARG A 110 -3.18 0.10 -21.74
N THR A 111 -2.62 -0.78 -20.91
CA THR A 111 -1.27 -1.33 -21.14
C THR A 111 -1.22 -2.16 -22.43
N LEU A 112 -2.29 -2.92 -22.72
CA LEU A 112 -2.40 -3.65 -23.98
C LEU A 112 -2.59 -2.72 -25.17
N ALA A 113 -3.41 -1.69 -25.03
CA ALA A 113 -3.69 -0.70 -26.06
C ALA A 113 -2.41 0.08 -26.46
N THR A 114 -1.66 0.58 -25.48
CA THR A 114 -0.37 1.26 -25.69
C THR A 114 0.66 0.33 -26.32
N ARG A 115 0.71 -0.95 -25.91
CA ARG A 115 1.60 -1.93 -26.54
C ARG A 115 1.22 -2.21 -28.01
N ALA A 116 -0.08 -2.35 -28.29
CA ALA A 116 -0.57 -2.53 -29.65
C ALA A 116 -0.27 -1.30 -30.53
N GLU A 117 -0.41 -0.09 -29.97
CA GLU A 117 0.00 1.14 -30.64
C GLU A 117 1.49 1.08 -30.99
N THR A 118 2.38 0.79 -30.03
CA THR A 118 3.82 0.72 -30.30
C THR A 118 4.18 -0.33 -31.38
N ASP A 119 3.55 -1.51 -31.37
CA ASP A 119 3.81 -2.55 -32.38
C ASP A 119 3.33 -2.11 -33.78
N LEU A 120 2.23 -1.37 -33.88
CA LEU A 120 1.77 -0.82 -35.15
C LEU A 120 2.70 0.29 -35.68
N LEU A 121 3.22 1.13 -34.80
CA LEU A 121 4.18 2.18 -35.15
C LEU A 121 5.51 1.58 -35.63
N ASP A 122 6.01 0.55 -34.94
CA ASP A 122 7.24 -0.16 -35.30
C ASP A 122 7.13 -0.84 -36.67
N ARG A 123 5.92 -1.27 -37.07
CA ARG A 123 5.63 -1.84 -38.40
C ARG A 123 5.41 -0.79 -39.49
N GLY A 124 5.50 0.50 -39.16
CA GLY A 124 5.32 1.58 -40.13
C GLY A 124 3.86 1.89 -40.50
N LEU A 125 2.89 1.39 -39.73
CA LEU A 125 1.45 1.53 -39.99
C LEU A 125 0.86 2.82 -39.37
N TRP A 126 1.55 3.95 -39.52
CA TRP A 126 1.20 5.22 -38.89
C TRP A 126 -0.19 5.73 -39.28
N THR A 127 -0.63 5.46 -40.51
CA THR A 127 -1.87 5.98 -41.09
C THR A 127 -3.08 5.05 -40.92
N HIS A 128 -2.93 3.93 -40.22
CA HIS A 128 -4.02 2.97 -40.09
C HIS A 128 -5.12 3.50 -39.15
N PRO A 129 -6.41 3.42 -39.49
CA PRO A 129 -7.49 3.97 -38.64
C PRO A 129 -7.55 3.35 -37.23
N ALA A 130 -7.04 2.12 -37.06
CA ALA A 130 -6.94 1.48 -35.75
C ALA A 130 -5.99 2.21 -34.79
N THR A 131 -4.91 2.85 -35.27
CA THR A 131 -4.01 3.62 -34.39
C THR A 131 -4.74 4.83 -33.81
N ALA A 132 -5.53 5.53 -34.63
CA ALA A 132 -6.38 6.64 -34.19
C ALA A 132 -7.43 6.20 -33.16
N ALA A 133 -8.07 5.04 -33.37
CA ALA A 133 -9.04 4.48 -32.43
C ALA A 133 -8.40 4.10 -31.08
N ILE A 134 -7.21 3.49 -31.11
CA ILE A 134 -6.44 3.14 -29.90
C ILE A 134 -6.02 4.41 -29.14
N ALA A 135 -5.51 5.42 -29.84
CA ALA A 135 -5.14 6.70 -29.24
C ALA A 135 -6.35 7.43 -28.64
N GLN A 136 -7.52 7.37 -29.29
CA GLN A 136 -8.77 7.89 -28.74
C GLN A 136 -9.16 7.15 -27.46
N PHE A 137 -9.16 5.81 -27.47
CA PHE A 137 -9.44 4.99 -26.29
C PHE A 137 -8.51 5.32 -25.12
N CYS A 138 -7.21 5.51 -25.38
CA CYS A 138 -6.25 5.88 -24.34
C CYS A 138 -6.55 7.25 -23.72
N ARG A 139 -6.99 8.24 -24.52
CA ARG A 139 -7.44 9.55 -24.03
C ARG A 139 -8.73 9.47 -23.20
N GLU A 140 -9.69 8.67 -23.65
CA GLU A 140 -10.95 8.49 -22.90
C GLU A 140 -10.71 7.79 -21.57
N CYS A 141 -9.81 6.81 -21.52
CA CYS A 141 -9.41 6.13 -20.28
C CYS A 141 -8.91 7.12 -19.23
N GLU A 142 -8.18 8.18 -19.60
CA GLU A 142 -7.67 9.19 -18.65
C GLU A 142 -8.76 9.92 -17.88
N SER A 143 -9.94 10.04 -18.48
CA SER A 143 -11.11 10.66 -17.86
C SER A 143 -12.00 9.67 -17.09
N ALA A 144 -11.66 8.38 -17.09
CA ALA A 144 -12.47 7.35 -16.44
C ALA A 144 -12.50 7.55 -14.92
N ALA A 145 -13.69 7.85 -14.40
CA ALA A 145 -13.97 8.00 -13.00
C ALA A 145 -14.59 6.71 -12.44
N ILE A 146 -13.99 6.17 -11.38
CA ILE A 146 -14.48 4.96 -10.72
C ILE A 146 -15.17 5.36 -9.41
N PRO A 147 -16.43 4.92 -9.19
CA PRO A 147 -17.14 5.21 -7.94
C PRO A 147 -16.48 4.47 -6.77
N GLN A 148 -16.37 5.14 -5.64
CA GLN A 148 -15.92 4.58 -4.36
C GLN A 148 -16.83 5.09 -3.25
N VAL A 149 -17.35 4.18 -2.44
CA VAL A 149 -18.21 4.53 -1.30
C VAL A 149 -17.37 4.54 -0.05
N ASN A 150 -17.34 5.68 0.63
CA ASN A 150 -16.65 5.86 1.91
C ASN A 150 -17.65 6.15 3.01
N CYS A 151 -17.43 5.58 4.19
CA CYS A 151 -18.15 5.96 5.40
C CYS A 151 -17.35 7.07 6.10
N ASP A 152 -17.97 8.22 6.33
CA ASP A 152 -17.40 9.27 7.17
C ASP A 152 -17.43 8.87 8.65
N LEU A 153 -16.68 9.59 9.49
CA LEU A 153 -16.63 9.39 10.95
C LEU A 153 -18.00 9.54 11.63
N THR A 154 -18.92 10.23 10.99
CA THR A 154 -20.31 10.43 11.41
C THR A 154 -21.21 9.25 11.07
N GLY A 155 -20.71 8.24 10.35
CA GLY A 155 -21.52 7.12 9.83
C GLY A 155 -22.33 7.47 8.58
N GLN A 156 -22.16 8.67 8.02
CA GLN A 156 -22.76 9.02 6.73
C GLN A 156 -21.98 8.41 5.57
N LEU A 157 -22.71 8.00 4.55
CA LEU A 157 -22.15 7.40 3.33
C LEU A 157 -21.87 8.50 2.31
N GLU A 158 -20.62 8.62 1.91
CA GLU A 158 -20.17 9.54 0.89
C GLU A 158 -19.79 8.74 -0.37
N LEU A 159 -20.52 8.97 -1.46
CA LEU A 159 -20.14 8.45 -2.77
C LEU A 159 -19.13 9.42 -3.39
N SER A 160 -17.89 8.96 -3.50
CA SER A 160 -16.79 9.69 -4.11
C SER A 160 -16.44 9.08 -5.46
N TYR A 161 -15.97 9.90 -6.40
CA TYR A 161 -15.46 9.44 -7.68
C TYR A 161 -13.95 9.63 -7.71
N ARG A 162 -13.21 8.57 -7.98
CA ARG A 162 -11.76 8.61 -8.12
C ARG A 162 -11.40 8.44 -9.59
N THR A 163 -10.70 9.41 -10.15
CA THR A 163 -10.07 9.24 -11.46
C THR A 163 -8.90 8.27 -11.32
N VAL A 164 -8.78 7.34 -12.27
CA VAL A 164 -7.64 6.42 -12.31
C VAL A 164 -6.46 7.19 -12.88
N ASP A 165 -5.51 7.54 -12.03
CA ASP A 165 -4.24 8.08 -12.50
C ASP A 165 -3.37 6.91 -12.99
N PHE A 166 -3.38 6.69 -14.30
CA PHE A 166 -2.57 5.63 -14.94
C PHE A 166 -1.08 5.95 -14.92
N TYR A 167 -0.73 7.23 -14.79
CA TYR A 167 0.67 7.66 -14.73
C TYR A 167 1.26 7.44 -13.35
N GLN A 168 0.45 7.24 -12.30
CA GLN A 168 0.98 7.00 -10.95
C GLN A 168 1.95 5.80 -10.91
N ALA A 169 1.61 4.70 -11.59
CA ALA A 169 2.49 3.53 -11.65
C ALA A 169 3.78 3.81 -12.42
N GLU A 170 3.70 4.63 -13.48
CA GLU A 170 4.86 5.04 -14.28
C GLU A 170 5.76 6.02 -13.51
N TYR A 171 5.18 6.99 -12.80
CA TYR A 171 5.88 7.90 -11.90
C TYR A 171 6.56 7.12 -10.78
N ASP A 172 5.87 6.17 -10.14
CA ASP A 172 6.44 5.33 -9.09
C ASP A 172 7.58 4.45 -9.64
N ALA A 173 7.42 3.92 -10.87
CA ALA A 173 8.47 3.15 -11.54
C ALA A 173 9.67 4.03 -11.93
N ALA A 174 9.44 5.25 -12.41
CA ALA A 174 10.47 6.22 -12.76
C ALA A 174 11.24 6.68 -11.52
N ASP A 175 10.53 7.02 -10.44
CA ASP A 175 11.13 7.38 -9.14
C ASP A 175 11.94 6.20 -8.57
N ASN A 176 11.44 4.96 -8.70
CA ASN A 176 12.16 3.77 -8.26
C ASN A 176 13.40 3.50 -9.13
N ALA A 177 13.29 3.63 -10.45
CA ALA A 177 14.41 3.51 -11.37
C ALA A 177 15.47 4.58 -11.10
N GLN A 178 15.05 5.81 -10.81
CA GLN A 178 15.96 6.89 -10.41
C GLN A 178 16.64 6.57 -9.08
N ALA A 179 15.90 6.11 -8.08
CA ALA A 179 16.47 5.69 -6.79
C ALA A 179 17.48 4.53 -6.96
N LEU A 180 17.26 3.61 -7.90
CA LEU A 180 18.21 2.55 -8.24
C LEU A 180 19.44 3.07 -8.96
N ARG A 181 19.30 4.04 -9.88
CA ARG A 181 20.43 4.72 -10.55
C ARG A 181 21.29 5.53 -9.57
N GLU A 182 20.66 6.26 -8.66
CA GLU A 182 21.37 6.97 -7.58
C GLU A 182 22.13 5.99 -6.68
N ARG A 183 21.56 4.80 -6.43
CA ARG A 183 22.21 3.73 -5.68
C ARG A 183 23.38 3.10 -6.45
N SER A 184 23.28 2.96 -7.78
CA SER A 184 24.36 2.40 -8.60
C SER A 184 25.53 3.37 -8.76
N MET A 185 25.28 4.68 -8.85
CA MET A 185 26.38 5.67 -8.91
C MET A 185 27.16 5.81 -7.59
N GLY A 186 26.53 5.53 -6.44
CA GLY A 186 27.21 5.54 -5.13
C GLY A 186 28.09 4.30 -4.86
N PHE A 187 27.93 3.23 -5.63
CA PHE A 187 28.88 2.12 -5.66
C PHE A 187 29.86 2.40 -6.79
N SER A 188 30.97 3.06 -6.45
CA SER A 188 32.12 3.21 -7.35
C SER A 188 32.31 1.93 -8.16
N HIS A 189 32.25 2.08 -9.49
CA HIS A 189 32.91 1.21 -10.44
C HIS A 189 34.22 0.73 -9.81
N ARG A 190 34.24 -0.48 -9.25
CA ARG A 190 35.49 -1.23 -9.18
C ARG A 190 35.69 -1.65 -10.63
N PRO A 191 36.63 -1.03 -11.37
CA PRO A 191 36.96 -1.53 -12.69
C PRO A 191 37.24 -3.02 -12.53
N PHE A 192 36.51 -3.83 -13.29
CA PHE A 192 36.74 -5.26 -13.39
C PHE A 192 38.05 -5.44 -14.17
N ALA A 193 39.17 -5.16 -13.51
CA ALA A 193 40.49 -5.33 -14.06
C ALA A 193 41.48 -5.57 -12.91
N GLN A 194 42.09 -6.76 -12.99
CA GLN A 194 43.47 -7.06 -12.61
C GLN A 194 43.78 -7.71 -11.23
N PRO A 195 44.87 -8.52 -11.18
CA PRO A 195 44.82 -9.91 -10.78
C PRO A 195 45.44 -10.18 -9.40
N LEU A 196 45.32 -11.43 -8.94
CA LEU A 196 45.93 -11.93 -7.71
C LEU A 196 47.44 -11.61 -7.67
N SER A 197 47.84 -10.76 -6.73
CA SER A 197 49.22 -10.69 -6.23
C SER A 197 49.20 -11.02 -4.73
N PRO A 198 49.97 -12.01 -4.28
CA PRO A 198 50.15 -12.30 -2.86
C PRO A 198 51.35 -11.51 -2.34
N ALA A 199 51.13 -10.52 -1.47
CA ALA A 199 52.23 -9.87 -0.76
C ALA A 199 51.79 -9.34 0.61
N MET A 200 51.86 -10.25 1.57
CA MET A 200 52.56 -10.11 2.85
C MET A 200 52.85 -8.70 3.40
N SER A 201 52.25 -8.45 4.57
CA SER A 201 52.77 -7.67 5.70
C SER A 201 52.85 -6.14 5.61
N ARG A 202 52.14 -5.46 6.52
CA ARG A 202 52.79 -4.75 7.62
C ARG A 202 51.79 -4.37 8.70
N ARG A 203 52.12 -4.79 9.93
CA ARG A 203 51.50 -4.37 11.18
C ARG A 203 51.47 -2.84 11.25
N SER A 204 50.28 -2.25 11.16
CA SER A 204 50.01 -1.01 11.87
C SER A 204 48.89 -1.32 12.87
N SER A 205 49.23 -1.22 14.14
CA SER A 205 48.30 -1.31 15.25
C SER A 205 47.51 -0.01 15.35
N SER A 206 46.75 0.32 14.31
CA SER A 206 45.64 1.26 14.45
C SER A 206 44.61 0.57 15.35
N ARG A 207 44.25 1.19 16.48
CA ARG A 207 43.17 0.77 17.38
C ARG A 207 42.03 0.20 16.54
N ARG A 208 41.95 -1.12 16.52
CA ARG A 208 41.06 -1.89 15.66
C ARG A 208 39.70 -1.80 16.32
N TRP A 209 38.96 -0.75 15.97
CA TRP A 209 37.55 -0.71 16.27
C TRP A 209 36.94 -2.02 15.72
N PRO A 210 36.24 -2.80 16.55
CA PRO A 210 35.73 -4.09 16.12
C PRO A 210 34.85 -3.86 14.89
N SER A 211 35.10 -4.63 13.83
CA SER A 211 34.36 -4.59 12.55
C SER A 211 32.83 -4.59 12.74
N ALA A 212 32.36 -5.13 13.86
CA ALA A 212 30.98 -5.07 14.33
C ALA A 212 30.41 -3.64 14.36
N PHE A 213 31.17 -2.64 14.81
CA PHE A 213 30.68 -1.25 14.88
C PHE A 213 30.48 -0.64 13.48
N SER A 214 31.35 -0.94 12.53
CA SER A 214 31.17 -0.49 11.14
C SER A 214 29.98 -1.17 10.46
N GLN A 215 29.72 -2.45 10.74
CA GLN A 215 28.55 -3.16 10.23
C GLN A 215 27.26 -2.65 10.88
N ALA A 216 27.26 -2.44 12.19
CA ALA A 216 26.15 -1.84 12.93
C ALA A 216 25.85 -0.43 12.42
N ARG A 217 26.88 0.39 12.19
CA ARG A 217 26.73 1.74 11.63
C ARG A 217 26.18 1.71 10.20
N GLN A 218 26.60 0.77 9.35
CA GLN A 218 26.04 0.63 8.00
C GLN A 218 24.58 0.19 8.00
N LEU A 219 24.19 -0.73 8.89
CA LEU A 219 22.79 -1.14 9.06
C LEU A 219 21.95 0.00 9.64
N TRP A 220 22.50 0.72 10.62
CA TRP A 220 21.87 1.89 11.23
C TRP A 220 21.68 3.02 10.22
N GLU A 221 22.69 3.37 9.42
CA GLU A 221 22.56 4.38 8.37
C GLU A 221 21.56 3.96 7.27
N LYS A 222 21.50 2.68 6.90
CA LYS A 222 20.47 2.17 5.98
C LYS A 222 19.07 2.29 6.57
N CYS A 223 18.90 1.98 7.86
CA CYS A 223 17.61 2.04 8.54
C CYS A 223 17.16 3.49 8.80
N LEU A 224 18.09 4.38 9.13
CA LEU A 224 17.83 5.80 9.28
C LEU A 224 17.48 6.45 7.94
N ARG A 225 18.21 6.17 6.85
CA ARG A 225 17.92 6.77 5.53
C ARG A 225 16.59 6.30 4.95
N SER A 226 16.18 5.05 5.19
CA SER A 226 14.86 4.57 4.75
C SER A 226 13.71 5.22 5.52
N ARG A 227 13.93 5.63 6.78
CA ARG A 227 12.89 6.20 7.64
C ARG A 227 12.88 7.74 7.72
N LEU A 228 14.04 8.37 7.59
CA LEU A 228 14.20 9.83 7.54
C LEU A 228 14.04 10.38 6.12
N ARG A 229 13.72 9.56 5.11
CA ARG A 229 13.15 10.10 3.87
C ARG A 229 11.95 10.93 4.29
N PRO A 230 12.01 12.27 4.18
CA PRO A 230 10.83 13.07 4.46
C PRO A 230 9.78 12.51 3.53
N LYS A 231 8.68 11.97 4.08
CA LYS A 231 7.48 11.74 3.28
C LYS A 231 7.20 13.12 2.69
N ARG A 232 7.59 13.31 1.42
CA ARG A 232 7.32 14.54 0.68
C ARG A 232 5.85 14.82 0.97
N PRO A 233 5.51 16.01 1.49
CA PRO A 233 4.13 16.31 1.78
C PRO A 233 3.39 16.11 0.46
N ALA A 234 2.65 15.01 0.33
CA ALA A 234 1.72 14.82 -0.75
C ALA A 234 0.87 16.08 -0.72
N ARG A 235 1.02 16.88 -1.78
CA ARG A 235 0.45 18.21 -1.94
C ARG A 235 -1.02 18.11 -1.55
N LYS A 236 -1.33 18.63 -0.35
CA LYS A 236 -2.62 18.48 0.30
C LYS A 236 -3.67 19.17 -0.56
N SER A 237 -4.49 18.38 -1.25
CA SER A 237 -5.92 18.70 -1.31
C SER A 237 -6.42 18.55 0.13
N GLN A 238 -6.51 19.69 0.81
CA GLN A 238 -6.71 19.79 2.25
C GLN A 238 -8.21 19.79 2.53
N THR A 239 -8.86 18.63 2.47
CA THR A 239 -10.21 18.45 3.00
C THR A 239 -10.13 17.90 4.43
N GLY A 240 -10.13 18.82 5.41
CA GLY A 240 -10.78 18.72 6.74
C GLY A 240 -10.57 17.53 7.69
N ARG A 241 -9.82 16.48 7.36
CA ARG A 241 -9.67 15.31 8.25
C ARG A 241 -8.73 15.61 9.41
N ARG A 242 -9.29 15.65 10.63
CA ARG A 242 -8.51 15.63 11.87
C ARG A 242 -7.62 14.37 11.89
N PRO A 243 -6.30 14.49 12.09
CA PRO A 243 -5.41 13.34 12.11
C PRO A 243 -5.81 12.40 13.25
N LYS A 244 -6.21 11.17 12.92
CA LYS A 244 -6.42 10.13 13.93
C LYS A 244 -5.11 9.94 14.70
N PRO A 245 -5.14 9.88 16.05
CA PRO A 245 -3.95 9.64 16.84
C PRO A 245 -3.33 8.31 16.40
N ALA A 246 -2.06 8.35 15.98
CA ALA A 246 -1.35 7.17 15.51
C ALA A 246 -1.30 6.14 16.65
N ALA A 247 -1.99 5.01 16.47
CA ALA A 247 -1.91 3.90 17.39
C ALA A 247 -0.46 3.44 17.52
N PHE A 248 -0.04 3.20 18.76
CA PHE A 248 1.32 2.76 19.04
C PHE A 248 1.55 1.40 18.37
N THR A 249 2.53 1.35 17.47
CA THR A 249 2.90 0.10 16.78
C THR A 249 4.08 -0.53 17.52
N TRP A 250 4.10 -1.86 17.63
CA TRP A 250 5.24 -2.60 18.18
C TRP A 250 6.58 -2.22 17.53
N LEU A 251 6.53 -1.86 16.25
CA LEU A 251 7.68 -1.36 15.50
C LEU A 251 8.23 -0.05 16.09
N ASP A 252 7.37 0.85 16.54
CA ASP A 252 7.78 2.11 17.18
C ASP A 252 8.54 1.81 18.48
N GLY A 253 8.06 0.86 19.29
CA GLY A 253 8.75 0.40 20.50
C GLY A 253 10.15 -0.14 20.22
N ALA A 254 10.31 -1.00 19.20
CA ALA A 254 11.61 -1.54 18.83
C ALA A 254 12.61 -0.46 18.40
N ILE A 255 12.15 0.63 17.77
CA ILE A 255 13.00 1.76 17.37
C ILE A 255 13.48 2.52 18.60
N TRP A 256 12.56 2.86 19.52
CA TRP A 256 12.93 3.58 20.74
C TRP A 256 13.88 2.77 21.62
N PHE A 257 13.64 1.46 21.72
CA PHE A 257 14.53 0.55 22.45
C PHE A 257 15.93 0.48 21.82
N SER A 258 16.00 0.21 20.51
CA SER A 258 17.29 0.08 19.81
C SER A 258 18.06 1.40 19.76
N GLY A 259 17.37 2.52 19.57
CA GLY A 259 17.98 3.85 19.62
C GLY A 259 18.56 4.17 20.99
N ALA A 260 17.83 3.87 22.07
CA ALA A 260 18.32 4.06 23.44
C ALA A 260 19.56 3.21 23.75
N ALA A 261 19.57 1.94 23.32
CA ALA A 261 20.72 1.06 23.50
C ALA A 261 21.98 1.56 22.77
N ILE A 262 21.84 2.08 21.54
CA ILE A 262 22.97 2.60 20.75
C ILE A 262 23.51 3.90 21.34
N VAL A 263 22.63 4.80 21.76
CA VAL A 263 23.04 6.04 22.44
C VAL A 263 23.80 5.70 23.72
N ARG A 264 23.34 4.70 24.48
CA ARG A 264 24.03 4.25 25.70
C ARG A 264 25.45 3.77 25.41
N LEU A 265 25.62 2.88 24.43
CA LEU A 265 26.94 2.42 23.99
C LEU A 265 27.87 3.59 23.59
N GLY A 266 27.33 4.59 22.89
CA GLY A 266 28.08 5.79 22.53
C GLY A 266 28.52 6.60 23.75
N VAL A 267 27.64 6.78 24.74
CA VAL A 267 27.95 7.49 25.98
C VAL A 267 29.00 6.73 26.79
N ASP A 268 28.87 5.42 26.95
CA ASP A 268 29.85 4.61 27.69
C ASP A 268 31.23 4.66 27.02
N LEU A 269 31.28 4.66 25.69
CA LEU A 269 32.54 4.80 24.95
C LEU A 269 33.18 6.19 25.12
N VAL A 270 32.39 7.26 25.18
CA VAL A 270 32.88 8.62 25.44
C VAL A 270 33.37 8.74 26.89
N LEU A 271 32.66 8.15 27.85
CA LEU A 271 33.04 8.15 29.25
C LEU A 271 34.31 7.35 29.53
N GLN A 272 34.52 6.24 28.81
CA GLN A 272 35.78 5.50 28.85
C GLN A 272 36.95 6.32 28.30
N ALA A 273 36.72 7.14 27.27
CA ALA A 273 37.75 8.02 26.73
C ALA A 273 38.04 9.22 27.65
N TYR A 274 37.03 9.73 28.37
CA TYR A 274 37.11 10.93 29.19
C TYR A 274 36.40 10.74 30.55
N PRO A 275 37.07 10.16 31.56
CA PRO A 275 36.44 9.86 32.85
C PRO A 275 35.95 11.10 33.61
N VAL A 276 36.55 12.28 33.35
CA VAL A 276 36.12 13.56 33.95
C VAL A 276 34.69 13.95 33.52
N LEU A 277 34.21 13.46 32.38
CA LEU A 277 32.85 13.72 31.90
C LEU A 277 31.77 12.89 32.62
N TRP A 278 32.14 12.01 33.55
CA TRP A 278 31.19 11.16 34.26
C TRP A 278 30.17 11.95 35.08
N LEU A 279 30.64 12.89 35.91
CA LEU A 279 29.76 13.75 36.72
C LEU A 279 28.76 14.55 35.88
N PRO A 280 29.18 15.30 34.83
CA PRO A 280 28.22 16.03 34.02
C PRO A 280 27.26 15.09 33.25
N ALA A 281 27.73 13.93 32.78
CA ALA A 281 26.85 12.96 32.11
C ALA A 281 25.75 12.43 33.05
N VAL A 282 26.09 12.08 34.29
CA VAL A 282 25.12 11.65 35.31
C VAL A 282 24.11 12.77 35.62
N MET A 283 24.58 14.02 35.75
CA MET A 283 23.70 15.17 35.98
C MET A 283 22.71 15.39 34.83
N VAL A 284 23.15 15.24 33.58
CA VAL A 284 22.27 15.33 32.39
C VAL A 284 21.21 14.22 32.39
N VAL A 285 21.60 12.99 32.71
CA VAL A 285 20.64 11.87 32.78
C VAL A 285 19.63 12.07 33.90
N LEU A 286 20.08 12.47 35.10
CA LEU A 286 19.20 12.75 36.24
C LEU A 286 18.21 13.89 35.95
N THR A 287 18.67 14.97 35.32
CA THR A 287 17.79 16.09 34.94
C THR A 287 16.75 15.68 33.91
N LEU A 288 17.10 14.87 32.90
CA LEU A 288 16.13 14.34 31.92
C LEU A 288 15.09 13.42 32.57
N ILE A 289 15.51 12.55 33.49
CA ILE A 289 14.60 11.67 34.25
C ILE A 289 13.67 12.52 35.13
N ALA A 290 14.19 13.52 35.83
CA ALA A 290 13.39 14.43 36.66
C ALA A 290 12.36 15.21 35.83
N ILE A 291 12.75 15.74 34.66
CA ILE A 291 11.83 16.43 33.73
C ILE A 291 10.75 15.47 33.22
N ALA A 292 11.12 14.24 32.89
CA ALA A 292 10.17 13.24 32.44
C ALA A 292 9.17 12.87 33.54
N LEU A 293 9.64 12.62 34.76
CA LEU A 293 8.81 12.35 35.94
C LEU A 293 7.88 13.51 36.26
N TYR A 294 8.43 14.73 36.30
CA TYR A 294 7.67 15.96 36.48
C TYR A 294 6.53 16.05 35.46
N ARG A 295 6.84 15.83 34.18
CA ARG A 295 5.84 15.87 33.12
C ARG A 295 4.77 14.78 33.29
N THR A 296 5.16 13.55 33.63
CA THR A 296 4.20 12.45 33.84
C THR A 296 3.31 12.63 35.06
N LEU A 297 3.81 13.27 36.12
CA LEU A 297 3.06 13.49 37.36
C LEU A 297 2.12 14.69 37.27
N LEU A 298 2.51 15.75 36.54
CA LEU A 298 1.75 17.00 36.47
C LEU A 298 0.82 17.12 35.27
N THR A 299 0.86 16.20 34.29
CA THR A 299 -0.16 16.19 33.24
C THR A 299 -1.37 15.36 33.66
N PRO A 300 -2.58 15.95 33.79
CA PRO A 300 -3.78 15.25 34.27
C PRO A 300 -4.28 14.15 33.32
N TYR A 301 -3.80 14.15 32.07
CA TYR A 301 -4.10 13.12 31.07
C TYR A 301 -2.81 12.78 30.31
N PRO A 302 -1.90 11.99 30.89
CA PRO A 302 -0.71 11.56 30.17
C PRO A 302 -1.19 10.73 28.97
N SER A 303 -0.82 11.17 27.76
CA SER A 303 -1.09 10.38 26.57
C SER A 303 -0.40 9.03 26.73
N ALA A 304 -1.17 7.94 26.75
CA ALA A 304 -0.67 6.60 27.04
C ALA A 304 0.54 6.19 26.15
N GLY A 305 0.64 6.77 24.95
CA GLY A 305 1.77 6.57 24.06
C GLY A 305 3.09 7.19 24.55
N LEU A 306 3.08 8.34 25.23
CA LEU A 306 4.31 9.02 25.66
C LEU A 306 4.92 8.32 26.88
N SER A 307 4.11 7.95 27.86
CA SER A 307 4.57 7.18 29.03
C SER A 307 5.14 5.82 28.61
N TYR A 308 4.49 5.12 27.68
CA TYR A 308 4.98 3.85 27.16
C TYR A 308 6.30 3.98 26.40
N ARG A 309 6.45 5.00 25.54
CA ARG A 309 7.72 5.30 24.86
C ARG A 309 8.85 5.60 25.85
N LEU A 310 8.55 6.35 26.91
CA LEU A 310 9.53 6.68 27.95
C LEU A 310 9.97 5.43 28.72
N LEU A 311 9.02 4.56 29.10
CA LEU A 311 9.32 3.29 29.77
C LEU A 311 10.21 2.39 28.91
N ILE A 312 9.92 2.25 27.61
CA ILE A 312 10.75 1.46 26.69
C ILE A 312 12.14 2.07 26.54
N ALA A 313 12.25 3.40 26.44
CA ALA A 313 13.55 4.07 26.35
C ALA A 313 14.38 3.81 27.61
N ILE A 314 13.79 3.94 28.80
CA ILE A 314 14.46 3.65 30.08
C ILE A 314 14.89 2.18 30.15
N ALA A 315 14.02 1.25 29.76
CA ALA A 315 14.35 -0.18 29.72
C ALA A 315 15.52 -0.47 28.77
N GLY A 316 15.57 0.18 27.60
CA GLY A 316 16.69 0.07 26.66
C GLY A 316 18.00 0.61 27.22
N VAL A 317 17.96 1.73 27.95
CA VAL A 317 19.15 2.27 28.63
C VAL A 317 19.65 1.33 29.73
N LEU A 318 18.74 0.75 30.53
CA LEU A 318 19.11 -0.18 31.61
C LEU A 318 19.72 -1.48 31.08
N VAL A 319 19.09 -2.10 30.07
CA VAL A 319 19.59 -3.34 29.45
C VAL A 319 20.93 -3.10 28.75
N GLY A 320 21.09 -1.96 28.09
CA GLY A 320 22.34 -1.59 27.42
C GLY A 320 23.53 -1.38 28.36
N GLY A 321 23.31 -1.08 29.64
CA GLY A 321 24.37 -0.97 30.64
C GLY A 321 24.70 -2.27 31.36
N LEU A 322 23.90 -3.32 31.16
CA LEU A 322 24.10 -4.64 31.76
C LEU A 322 24.98 -5.55 30.87
N ILE A 323 25.19 -5.14 29.62
CA ILE A 323 25.98 -5.82 28.58
C ILE A 323 27.32 -5.10 28.43
#